data_AF-A0A6G7K9T6-F1
#
_entry.id   AF-A0A6G7K9T6-F1
#
_cell.length_a   1.000
_cell.length_b   1.000
_cell.length_c   1.000
_cell.angle_alpha   90.00
_cell.angle_beta   90.00
_cell.angle_gamma   90.00
#
_symmetry.space_group_name_H-M   'P 1'
#
loop_
_entity.id
_entity.type
_entity.pdbx_description
1 polymer ?
#
loop_
_entity_poly.entity_id
_entity_poly.type
_entity_poly.pdbx_seq_one_letter_code
_entity_poly.pdbx_strand_id
1 'polypeptide(L)'
;MHLAKWEWKKIMRDWKTRLLLLGFFLFFSSFSLLYKQQTLTFPEAEMNEQYQTIHQLFNSIPESVFTGEDGKDVYDTMAKQQMLYGMQLYILSKRDGNEIKGLEHVFDSYLENGVNIARNNAYLLELDQFEYYAYLISYLPDETDIYRDLAFFNYMDEKGIDIEWNAFSASTILVEEVNMMIGLVLFLFVALLACDSFSRDQLKNWSITHGLPVHWKKQWRLRSLQLWLLMWAASLLGLATSYIISLIMETSGSLIYPIMINWQGGYLPIPVWQYVCLALAFAMMVSFVLMLLATGLSWIFRTIYLTIVTIVALFFLPSLWTVIQPLSSWQPSLYFHIEDVFTSDTFAQLGVNIWKGPIVMIGLVVIIELIFHVVFDHIQTQTLGLKRRTSQ
;
A
#
# COMPACT_ATOMS: atom_id res chain seq x y z
N MET A 1 16.63 -34.52 -0.22
CA MET A 1 15.56 -34.26 -1.21
C MET A 1 14.19 -34.87 -0.84
N HIS A 2 14.13 -36.01 -0.12
CA HIS A 2 12.84 -36.66 0.22
C HIS A 2 11.97 -35.90 1.25
N LEU A 3 12.56 -35.24 2.25
CA LEU A 3 11.81 -34.54 3.29
C LEU A 3 11.03 -33.32 2.76
N ALA A 4 11.68 -32.48 1.95
CA ALA A 4 11.04 -31.27 1.42
C ALA A 4 9.84 -31.59 0.54
N LYS A 5 9.96 -32.63 -0.30
CA LYS A 5 8.87 -33.14 -1.14
C LYS A 5 7.73 -33.73 -0.29
N TRP A 6 8.04 -34.36 0.85
CA TRP A 6 7.04 -34.90 1.76
C TRP A 6 6.27 -33.80 2.50
N GLU A 7 6.98 -32.84 3.10
CA GLU A 7 6.38 -31.65 3.74
C GLU A 7 5.49 -30.88 2.75
N TRP A 8 5.99 -30.66 1.53
CA TRP A 8 5.22 -30.00 0.46
C TRP A 8 3.91 -30.72 0.16
N LYS A 9 3.96 -32.04 -0.05
CA LYS A 9 2.77 -32.85 -0.32
C LYS A 9 1.80 -32.85 0.86
N LYS A 10 2.31 -32.80 2.08
CA LYS A 10 1.51 -32.78 3.30
C LYS A 10 0.75 -31.47 3.44
N ILE A 11 1.43 -30.34 3.29
CA ILE A 11 0.82 -29.00 3.31
C ILE A 11 -0.22 -28.87 2.19
N MET A 12 0.13 -29.28 0.96
CA MET A 12 -0.79 -29.26 -0.18
C MET A 12 -2.01 -30.18 -0.02
N ARG A 13 -1.89 -31.28 0.73
CA ARG A 13 -3.00 -32.19 1.01
C ARG A 13 -3.80 -31.80 2.25
N ASP A 14 -3.33 -30.87 3.07
CA ASP A 14 -4.14 -30.39 4.18
C ASP A 14 -5.37 -29.65 3.64
N TRP A 15 -6.53 -29.99 4.20
CA TRP A 15 -7.79 -29.43 3.74
C TRP A 15 -7.94 -27.96 4.15
N LYS A 16 -7.44 -27.59 5.34
CA LYS A 16 -7.55 -26.20 5.82
C LYS A 16 -6.65 -25.29 4.99
N THR A 17 -5.40 -25.68 4.76
CA THR A 17 -4.50 -24.90 3.89
C THR A 17 -5.11 -24.72 2.51
N ARG A 18 -5.67 -25.77 1.89
CA ARG A 18 -6.34 -25.65 0.59
C ARG A 18 -7.55 -24.72 0.62
N LEU A 19 -8.39 -24.81 1.64
CA LEU A 19 -9.52 -23.89 1.79
C LEU A 19 -9.08 -22.44 1.96
N LEU A 20 -8.06 -22.19 2.79
CA LEU A 20 -7.55 -20.84 3.01
C LEU A 20 -6.96 -20.28 1.72
N LEU A 21 -6.15 -21.05 1.00
CA LEU A 21 -5.60 -20.64 -0.29
C LEU A 21 -6.69 -20.39 -1.34
N LEU A 22 -7.73 -21.24 -1.39
CA LEU A 22 -8.87 -21.05 -2.28
C LEU A 22 -9.68 -19.81 -1.87
N GLY A 23 -9.89 -19.59 -0.58
CA GLY A 23 -10.54 -18.39 -0.06
C GLY A 23 -9.77 -17.13 -0.40
N PHE A 24 -8.44 -17.14 -0.28
CA PHE A 24 -7.58 -16.02 -0.64
C PHE A 24 -7.61 -15.75 -2.15
N PHE A 25 -7.51 -16.81 -2.95
CA PHE A 25 -7.65 -16.71 -4.40
C PHE A 25 -9.01 -16.11 -4.79
N LEU A 26 -10.11 -16.61 -4.23
CA LEU A 26 -11.44 -16.10 -4.53
C LEU A 26 -11.63 -14.66 -4.06
N PHE A 27 -11.14 -14.33 -2.87
CA PHE A 27 -11.21 -12.97 -2.32
C PHE A 27 -10.57 -11.96 -3.28
N PHE A 28 -9.31 -12.16 -3.66
CA PHE A 28 -8.63 -11.29 -4.62
C PHE A 28 -9.27 -11.34 -6.01
N SER A 29 -9.56 -12.53 -6.56
CA SER A 29 -10.20 -12.65 -7.88
C SER A 29 -11.55 -11.91 -7.96
N SER A 30 -12.28 -11.82 -6.86
CA SER A 30 -13.57 -11.12 -6.76
C SER A 30 -13.46 -9.63 -6.46
N PHE A 31 -12.26 -9.11 -6.16
CA PHE A 31 -12.08 -7.74 -5.70
C PHE A 31 -12.60 -6.71 -6.71
N SER A 32 -12.25 -6.85 -7.99
CA SER A 32 -12.75 -5.97 -9.06
C SER A 32 -14.27 -5.87 -9.13
N LEU A 33 -15.00 -6.94 -8.81
CA LEU A 33 -16.46 -6.95 -8.78
C LEU A 33 -17.00 -6.24 -7.53
N LEU A 34 -16.34 -6.40 -6.39
CA LEU A 34 -16.72 -5.76 -5.14
C LEU A 34 -16.41 -4.26 -5.15
N TYR A 35 -15.27 -3.87 -5.71
CA TYR A 35 -14.83 -2.48 -5.82
C TYR A 35 -15.84 -1.63 -6.60
N LYS A 36 -16.44 -2.19 -7.66
CA LYS A 36 -17.50 -1.53 -8.43
C LYS A 36 -18.80 -1.26 -7.66
N GLN A 37 -19.05 -1.99 -6.57
CA GLN A 37 -20.22 -1.75 -5.75
C GLN A 37 -20.02 -0.56 -4.79
N GLN A 38 -18.79 -0.06 -4.68
CA GLN A 38 -18.49 1.13 -3.89
C GLN A 38 -18.91 2.39 -4.63
N THR A 39 -19.44 3.35 -3.88
CA THR A 39 -19.69 4.70 -4.39
C THR A 39 -18.38 5.48 -4.37
N LEU A 40 -17.69 5.52 -5.50
CA LEU A 40 -16.50 6.34 -5.69
C LEU A 40 -16.88 7.72 -6.22
N THR A 41 -16.18 8.74 -5.75
CA THR A 41 -16.19 10.08 -6.34
C THR A 41 -15.42 10.04 -7.65
N PHE A 42 -16.05 10.50 -8.73
CA PHE A 42 -15.34 10.70 -9.98
C PHE A 42 -14.49 11.98 -9.90
N PRO A 43 -13.35 12.07 -10.61
CA PRO A 43 -12.54 13.29 -10.66
C PRO A 43 -13.36 14.54 -11.03
N GLU A 44 -14.39 14.38 -11.87
CA GLU A 44 -15.34 15.46 -12.22
C GLU A 44 -16.09 16.01 -10.99
N ALA A 45 -16.53 15.14 -10.08
CA ALA A 45 -17.25 15.54 -8.87
C ALA A 45 -16.33 16.25 -7.87
N GLU A 46 -15.11 15.74 -7.68
CA GLU A 46 -14.08 16.36 -6.83
C GLU A 46 -13.68 17.74 -7.38
N MET A 47 -13.48 17.84 -8.69
CA MET A 47 -13.18 19.10 -9.36
C MET A 47 -14.33 20.11 -9.22
N ASN A 48 -15.58 19.66 -9.28
CA ASN A 48 -16.73 20.52 -9.03
C ASN A 48 -16.75 21.02 -7.58
N GLU A 49 -16.42 20.19 -6.59
CA GLU A 49 -16.31 20.62 -5.19
C GLU A 49 -15.22 21.67 -5.00
N GLN A 50 -14.05 21.49 -5.61
CA GLN A 50 -12.96 22.48 -5.58
C GLN A 50 -13.39 23.79 -6.25
N TYR A 51 -14.03 23.73 -7.40
CA TYR A 51 -14.58 24.91 -8.08
C TYR A 51 -15.58 25.66 -7.19
N GLN A 52 -16.51 24.97 -6.54
CA GLN A 52 -17.47 25.59 -5.63
C GLN A 52 -16.79 26.21 -4.41
N THR A 53 -15.76 25.55 -3.86
CA THR A 53 -14.97 26.05 -2.73
C THR A 53 -14.29 27.37 -3.09
N ILE A 54 -13.57 27.42 -4.21
CA ILE A 54 -12.90 28.63 -4.69
C ILE A 54 -13.90 29.74 -5.02
N HIS A 55 -15.04 29.39 -5.62
CA HIS A 55 -16.10 30.36 -5.91
C HIS A 55 -16.70 30.98 -4.63
N GLN A 56 -16.96 30.15 -3.62
CA GLN A 56 -17.45 30.62 -2.31
C GLN A 56 -16.41 31.49 -1.60
N LEU A 57 -15.14 31.07 -1.63
CA LEU A 57 -14.03 31.81 -1.06
C LEU A 57 -13.93 33.21 -1.69
N PHE A 58 -13.95 33.29 -3.02
CA PHE A 58 -13.91 34.57 -3.74
C PHE A 58 -15.05 35.51 -3.35
N ASN A 59 -16.28 34.99 -3.27
CA ASN A 59 -17.46 35.80 -2.93
C ASN A 59 -17.54 36.19 -1.44
N SER A 60 -16.79 35.51 -0.57
CA SER A 60 -16.79 35.77 0.88
C SER A 60 -15.85 36.90 1.29
N ILE A 61 -14.85 37.23 0.48
CA ILE A 61 -13.92 38.33 0.72
C ILE A 61 -14.60 39.65 0.28
N PRO A 62 -14.71 40.66 1.16
CA PRO A 62 -15.36 41.92 0.80
C PRO A 62 -14.61 42.68 -0.31
N GLU A 63 -15.34 43.29 -1.24
CA GLU A 63 -14.77 44.06 -2.35
C GLU A 63 -13.81 45.18 -1.91
N SER A 64 -14.07 45.78 -0.74
CA SER A 64 -13.20 46.82 -0.18
C SER A 64 -11.77 46.34 0.08
N VAL A 65 -11.60 45.06 0.43
CA VAL A 65 -10.30 44.43 0.73
C VAL A 65 -9.48 44.25 -0.56
N PHE A 66 -10.14 43.99 -1.69
CA PHE A 66 -9.49 43.88 -2.99
C PHE A 66 -8.98 45.21 -3.55
N THR A 67 -9.35 46.35 -2.95
CA THR A 67 -8.87 47.68 -3.37
C THR A 67 -7.57 48.11 -2.70
N GLY A 68 -7.03 47.31 -1.76
CA GLY A 68 -5.74 47.54 -1.10
C GLY A 68 -4.53 47.25 -2.00
N GLU A 69 -3.32 47.44 -1.46
CA GLU A 69 -2.04 47.33 -2.19
C GLU A 69 -1.86 45.96 -2.87
N ASP A 70 -2.05 44.86 -2.13
CA ASP A 70 -2.01 43.48 -2.68
C ASP A 70 -3.39 42.95 -3.10
N GLY A 71 -4.46 43.65 -2.72
CA GLY A 71 -5.84 43.18 -2.89
C GLY A 71 -6.22 42.97 -4.36
N LYS A 72 -5.68 43.80 -5.26
CA LYS A 72 -5.94 43.67 -6.70
C LYS A 72 -5.30 42.42 -7.29
N ASP A 73 -4.09 42.10 -6.84
CA ASP A 73 -3.36 40.92 -7.32
C ASP A 73 -4.00 39.62 -6.80
N VAL A 74 -4.49 39.63 -5.55
CA VAL A 74 -5.29 38.53 -5.00
C VAL A 74 -6.59 38.35 -5.80
N TYR A 75 -7.31 39.45 -6.08
CA TYR A 75 -8.54 39.41 -6.87
C TYR A 75 -8.29 38.82 -8.27
N ASP A 76 -7.32 39.35 -9.00
CA ASP A 76 -6.99 38.91 -10.35
C ASP A 76 -6.55 37.44 -10.37
N THR A 77 -5.80 36.99 -9.34
CA THR A 77 -5.34 35.61 -9.23
C THR A 77 -6.47 34.64 -8.89
N MET A 78 -7.34 34.98 -7.94
CA MET A 78 -8.50 34.15 -7.59
C MET A 78 -9.52 34.07 -8.73
N ALA A 79 -9.76 35.18 -9.45
CA ALA A 79 -10.61 35.18 -10.63
C ALA A 79 -10.06 34.26 -11.73
N LYS A 80 -8.75 34.28 -11.96
CA LYS A 80 -8.06 33.34 -12.86
C LYS A 80 -8.19 31.89 -12.38
N GLN A 81 -7.99 31.62 -11.09
CA GLN A 81 -8.17 30.27 -10.55
C GLN A 81 -9.57 29.73 -10.78
N GLN A 82 -10.61 30.52 -10.50
CA GLN A 82 -11.99 30.09 -10.73
C GLN A 82 -12.22 29.71 -12.21
N MET A 83 -11.68 30.51 -13.14
CA MET A 83 -11.74 30.19 -14.57
C MET A 83 -11.01 28.87 -14.89
N LEU A 84 -9.80 28.66 -14.39
CA LEU A 84 -9.00 27.45 -14.63
C LEU A 84 -9.67 26.18 -14.08
N TYR A 85 -10.21 26.24 -12.87
CA TYR A 85 -11.00 25.14 -12.28
C TYR A 85 -12.24 24.83 -13.11
N GLY A 86 -12.96 25.88 -13.57
CA GLY A 86 -14.12 25.71 -14.45
C GLY A 86 -13.76 25.07 -15.80
N MET A 87 -12.59 25.40 -16.35
CA MET A 87 -12.07 24.78 -17.58
C MET A 87 -11.71 23.31 -17.37
N GLN A 88 -10.98 22.97 -16.29
CA GLN A 88 -10.67 21.58 -15.96
C GLN A 88 -11.94 20.73 -15.75
N LEU A 89 -12.93 21.27 -15.03
CA LEU A 89 -14.22 20.62 -14.84
C LEU A 89 -14.90 20.34 -16.18
N TYR A 90 -14.89 21.32 -17.09
CA TYR A 90 -15.45 21.15 -18.42
C TYR A 90 -14.72 20.07 -19.22
N ILE A 91 -13.38 20.05 -19.20
CA ILE A 91 -12.58 19.01 -19.88
C ILE A 91 -12.91 17.62 -19.33
N LEU A 92 -12.95 17.46 -18.00
CA LEU A 92 -13.31 16.19 -17.36
C LEU A 92 -14.71 15.72 -17.74
N SER A 93 -15.68 16.64 -17.84
CA SER A 93 -17.06 16.30 -18.26
C SER A 93 -17.15 15.75 -19.69
N LYS A 94 -16.18 16.08 -20.55
CA LYS A 94 -16.11 15.57 -21.94
C LYS A 94 -15.52 14.18 -22.03
N ARG A 95 -14.71 13.75 -21.06
CA ARG A 95 -14.10 12.41 -21.01
C ARG A 95 -13.27 12.06 -22.26
N ASP A 96 -12.67 13.06 -22.90
CA ASP A 96 -11.92 12.92 -24.16
C ASP A 96 -10.40 13.06 -23.99
N GLY A 97 -9.90 13.00 -22.74
CA GLY A 97 -8.47 13.13 -22.40
C GLY A 97 -8.09 14.53 -21.95
N ASN A 98 -6.84 14.94 -22.22
CA ASN A 98 -6.30 16.23 -21.78
C ASN A 98 -6.84 17.44 -22.56
N GLU A 99 -7.37 17.23 -23.76
CA GLU A 99 -7.82 18.29 -24.66
C GLU A 99 -9.20 17.98 -25.23
N ILE A 100 -9.87 19.01 -25.74
CA ILE A 100 -11.17 18.87 -26.41
C ILE A 100 -10.95 19.03 -27.90
N LYS A 101 -11.14 17.94 -28.65
CA LYS A 101 -10.92 17.92 -30.10
C LYS A 101 -11.71 19.02 -30.82
N GLY A 102 -11.02 19.86 -31.58
CA GLY A 102 -11.59 20.98 -32.34
C GLY A 102 -11.76 22.28 -31.55
N LEU A 103 -11.33 22.32 -30.29
CA LEU A 103 -11.35 23.50 -29.42
C LEU A 103 -9.97 23.81 -28.81
N GLU A 104 -8.90 23.22 -29.35
CA GLU A 104 -7.52 23.35 -28.87
C GLU A 104 -7.02 24.81 -28.96
N HIS A 105 -7.59 25.62 -29.85
CA HIS A 105 -7.29 27.03 -29.99
C HIS A 105 -8.00 27.95 -28.98
N VAL A 106 -8.95 27.39 -28.21
CA VAL A 106 -9.84 28.15 -27.30
C VAL A 106 -9.65 27.74 -25.85
N PHE A 107 -9.26 26.48 -25.60
CA PHE A 107 -9.03 25.95 -24.25
C PHE A 107 -7.60 25.43 -24.13
N ASP A 108 -6.91 25.90 -23.09
CA ASP A 108 -5.65 25.31 -22.65
C ASP A 108 -5.89 23.86 -22.20
N SER A 109 -4.87 23.02 -22.33
CA SER A 109 -4.96 21.61 -21.94
C SER A 109 -5.22 21.44 -20.44
N TYR A 110 -5.76 20.28 -20.03
CA TYR A 110 -5.98 19.96 -18.62
C TYR A 110 -4.70 20.10 -17.79
N LEU A 111 -3.56 19.65 -18.34
CA LEU A 111 -2.26 19.70 -17.69
C LEU A 111 -1.75 21.14 -17.52
N GLU A 112 -1.87 21.96 -18.56
CA GLU A 112 -1.47 23.37 -18.51
C GLU A 112 -2.31 24.15 -17.50
N ASN A 113 -3.63 23.92 -17.49
CA ASN A 113 -4.52 24.49 -16.47
C ASN A 113 -4.09 24.07 -15.06
N GLY A 114 -3.70 22.81 -14.87
CA GLY A 114 -3.25 22.29 -13.58
C GLY A 114 -1.96 22.94 -13.09
N VAL A 115 -0.97 23.10 -13.97
CA VAL A 115 0.28 23.82 -13.67
C VAL A 115 0.00 25.27 -13.30
N ASN A 116 -0.90 25.94 -14.03
CA ASN A 116 -1.26 27.32 -13.76
C ASN A 116 -2.03 27.48 -12.44
N ILE A 117 -2.91 26.54 -12.08
CA ILE A 117 -3.57 26.48 -10.77
C ILE A 117 -2.52 26.36 -9.66
N ALA A 118 -1.58 25.43 -9.78
CA ALA A 118 -0.54 25.21 -8.78
C ALA A 118 0.37 26.44 -8.61
N ARG A 119 0.76 27.12 -9.71
CA ARG A 119 1.51 28.37 -9.67
C ARG A 119 0.73 29.50 -9.00
N ASN A 120 -0.57 29.62 -9.31
CA ASN A 120 -1.42 30.62 -8.68
C ASN A 120 -1.56 30.37 -7.18
N ASN A 121 -1.71 29.10 -6.76
CA ASN A 121 -1.74 28.73 -5.34
C ASN A 121 -0.41 29.10 -4.65
N ALA A 122 0.73 28.80 -5.27
CA ALA A 122 2.04 29.19 -4.73
C ALA A 122 2.17 30.71 -4.57
N TYR A 123 1.75 31.48 -5.58
CA TYR A 123 1.76 32.94 -5.52
C TYR A 123 0.86 33.49 -4.40
N LEU A 124 -0.34 32.93 -4.22
CA LEU A 124 -1.23 33.36 -3.14
C LEU A 124 -0.67 33.08 -1.74
N LEU A 125 0.16 32.04 -1.58
CA LEU A 125 0.86 31.76 -0.32
C LEU A 125 1.98 32.76 -0.02
N GLU A 126 2.50 33.47 -1.02
CA GLU A 126 3.56 34.48 -0.83
C GLU A 126 3.03 35.85 -0.39
N LEU A 127 1.71 36.09 -0.51
CA LEU A 127 1.06 37.39 -0.22
C LEU A 127 0.70 37.56 1.26
N ASP A 128 1.72 37.52 2.12
CA ASP A 128 1.57 37.53 3.59
C ASP A 128 1.03 38.85 4.18
N GLN A 129 1.11 39.96 3.45
CA GLN A 129 0.61 41.28 3.86
C GLN A 129 -0.89 41.47 3.57
N PHE A 130 -1.55 40.51 2.93
CA PHE A 130 -2.97 40.60 2.62
C PHE A 130 -3.85 40.56 3.89
N GLU A 131 -4.78 41.49 4.04
CA GLU A 131 -5.61 41.66 5.25
C GLU A 131 -6.40 40.39 5.63
N TYR A 132 -6.82 39.60 4.63
CA TYR A 132 -7.57 38.36 4.81
C TYR A 132 -6.72 37.09 4.60
N TYR A 133 -5.39 37.20 4.70
CA TYR A 133 -4.45 36.11 4.43
C TYR A 133 -4.76 34.85 5.25
N ALA A 134 -5.01 34.99 6.56
CA ALA A 134 -5.32 33.85 7.43
C ALA A 134 -6.58 33.08 7.02
N TYR A 135 -7.55 33.77 6.42
CA TYR A 135 -8.76 33.15 5.89
C TYR A 135 -8.47 32.50 4.53
N LEU A 136 -7.72 33.17 3.66
CA LEU A 136 -7.31 32.66 2.34
C LEU A 136 -6.53 31.33 2.47
N ILE A 137 -5.51 31.27 3.31
CA ILE A 137 -4.68 30.06 3.49
C ILE A 137 -5.46 28.88 4.05
N SER A 138 -6.57 29.10 4.76
CA SER A 138 -7.37 28.00 5.32
C SER A 138 -8.12 27.17 4.27
N TYR A 139 -8.20 27.68 3.03
CA TYR A 139 -8.84 27.02 1.88
C TYR A 139 -7.86 26.71 0.75
N LEU A 140 -6.61 27.17 0.84
CA LEU A 140 -5.57 26.85 -0.13
C LEU A 140 -4.86 25.54 0.26
N PRO A 141 -4.38 24.78 -0.73
CA PRO A 141 -3.54 23.61 -0.46
C PRO A 141 -2.22 24.04 0.20
N ASP A 142 -1.66 23.14 1.02
CA ASP A 142 -0.35 23.35 1.64
C ASP A 142 0.76 23.36 0.58
N GLU A 143 1.89 24.00 0.90
CA GLU A 143 3.04 24.11 -0.01
C GLU A 143 3.51 22.74 -0.53
N THR A 144 3.46 21.72 0.33
CA THR A 144 3.79 20.34 -0.01
C THR A 144 2.88 19.76 -1.10
N ASP A 145 1.58 20.01 -1.01
CA ASP A 145 0.61 19.52 -1.99
C ASP A 145 0.78 20.24 -3.33
N ILE A 146 1.12 21.54 -3.31
CA ILE A 146 1.42 22.30 -4.52
C ILE A 146 2.64 21.71 -5.25
N TYR A 147 3.73 21.39 -4.54
CA TYR A 147 4.89 20.75 -5.17
C TYR A 147 4.57 19.34 -5.68
N ARG A 148 3.71 18.60 -4.97
CA ARG A 148 3.23 17.28 -5.41
C ARG A 148 2.44 17.40 -6.73
N ASP A 149 1.55 18.36 -6.83
CA ASP A 149 0.75 18.64 -8.03
C ASP A 149 1.63 19.09 -9.20
N LEU A 150 2.60 19.97 -8.96
CA LEU A 150 3.55 20.37 -10.01
C LEU A 150 4.36 19.18 -10.52
N ALA A 151 4.86 18.31 -9.63
CA ALA A 151 5.56 17.10 -10.03
C ALA A 151 4.65 16.17 -10.84
N PHE A 152 3.35 16.12 -10.51
CA PHE A 152 2.34 15.31 -11.20
C PHE A 152 2.14 15.79 -12.63
N PHE A 153 1.79 17.06 -12.81
CA PHE A 153 1.50 17.62 -14.11
C PHE A 153 2.73 17.63 -15.02
N ASN A 154 3.91 17.97 -14.49
CA ASN A 154 5.15 17.96 -15.28
C ASN A 154 5.50 16.55 -15.79
N TYR A 155 5.28 15.51 -14.98
CA TYR A 155 5.52 14.13 -15.42
C TYR A 155 4.52 13.69 -16.49
N MET A 156 3.24 14.02 -16.31
CA MET A 156 2.18 13.72 -17.27
C MET A 156 2.47 14.37 -18.63
N ASP A 157 2.90 15.63 -18.63
CA ASP A 157 3.25 16.39 -19.82
C ASP A 157 4.50 15.81 -20.52
N GLU A 158 5.57 15.53 -19.76
CA GLU A 158 6.80 14.93 -20.29
C GLU A 158 6.55 13.56 -20.96
N LYS A 159 5.60 12.78 -20.45
CA LYS A 159 5.26 11.46 -20.96
C LYS A 159 4.08 11.45 -21.93
N GLY A 160 3.44 12.60 -22.17
CA GLY A 160 2.26 12.71 -23.04
C GLY A 160 1.11 11.80 -22.60
N ILE A 161 0.85 11.75 -21.30
CA ILE A 161 -0.19 10.90 -20.70
C ILE A 161 -1.48 11.70 -20.53
N ASP A 162 -2.60 11.12 -20.97
CA ASP A 162 -3.93 11.69 -20.75
C ASP A 162 -4.43 11.49 -19.32
N ILE A 163 -5.19 12.47 -18.82
CA ILE A 163 -5.86 12.39 -17.54
C ILE A 163 -6.85 11.22 -17.49
N GLU A 164 -6.77 10.42 -16.41
CA GLU A 164 -7.66 9.28 -16.22
C GLU A 164 -8.96 9.78 -15.57
N TRP A 165 -10.04 9.83 -16.36
CA TRP A 165 -11.36 10.26 -15.87
C TRP A 165 -12.15 9.13 -15.19
N ASN A 166 -11.79 7.86 -15.47
CA ASN A 166 -12.51 6.70 -14.94
C ASN A 166 -11.86 6.17 -13.67
N ALA A 167 -12.50 6.42 -12.51
CA ALA A 167 -12.07 5.87 -11.23
C ALA A 167 -12.11 4.32 -11.18
N PHE A 168 -12.88 3.68 -12.05
CA PHE A 168 -12.97 2.21 -12.15
C PHE A 168 -12.05 1.61 -13.22
N SER A 169 -11.08 2.37 -13.72
CA SER A 169 -10.09 1.84 -14.67
C SER A 169 -9.36 0.61 -14.09
N ALA A 170 -8.99 -0.33 -14.95
CA ALA A 170 -8.32 -1.56 -14.51
C ALA A 170 -6.97 -1.26 -13.80
N SER A 171 -6.27 -0.18 -14.17
CA SER A 171 -5.07 0.29 -13.47
C SER A 171 -5.36 0.79 -12.06
N THR A 172 -6.43 1.58 -11.86
CA THR A 172 -6.82 2.08 -10.54
C THR A 172 -7.26 0.92 -9.64
N ILE A 173 -8.09 0.01 -10.16
CA ILE A 173 -8.51 -1.19 -9.42
C ILE A 173 -7.30 -2.02 -8.97
N LEU A 174 -6.29 -2.18 -9.84
CA LEU A 174 -5.06 -2.91 -9.50
C LEU A 174 -4.29 -2.26 -8.35
N VAL A 175 -4.17 -0.93 -8.36
CA VAL A 175 -3.49 -0.16 -7.30
C VAL A 175 -4.22 -0.36 -5.97
N GLU A 176 -5.53 -0.20 -5.97
CA GLU A 176 -6.36 -0.37 -4.77
C GLU A 176 -6.34 -1.80 -4.24
N GLU A 177 -6.37 -2.79 -5.13
CA GLU A 177 -6.26 -4.20 -4.75
C GLU A 177 -4.91 -4.50 -4.09
N VAL A 178 -3.82 -3.92 -4.61
CA VAL A 178 -2.49 -4.03 -4.03
C VAL A 178 -2.41 -3.31 -2.68
N ASN A 179 -2.94 -2.07 -2.57
CA ASN A 179 -2.98 -1.31 -1.32
C ASN A 179 -3.76 -2.05 -0.23
N MET A 180 -4.92 -2.61 -0.57
CA MET A 180 -5.68 -3.47 0.32
C MET A 180 -4.87 -4.70 0.74
N MET A 181 -4.18 -5.36 -0.20
CA MET A 181 -3.37 -6.55 0.10
C MET A 181 -2.23 -6.22 1.05
N ILE A 182 -1.48 -5.13 0.85
CA ILE A 182 -0.31 -4.76 1.65
C ILE A 182 -0.68 -4.20 3.04
N GLY A 183 -1.95 -3.89 3.29
CA GLY A 183 -2.49 -3.47 4.58
C GLY A 183 -2.81 -4.64 5.52
N LEU A 184 -3.90 -4.49 6.30
CA LEU A 184 -4.32 -5.45 7.33
C LEU A 184 -4.57 -6.86 6.78
N VAL A 185 -5.00 -6.98 5.52
CA VAL A 185 -5.28 -8.26 4.86
C VAL A 185 -4.04 -9.17 4.85
N LEU A 186 -2.85 -8.61 4.61
CA LEU A 186 -1.59 -9.37 4.66
C LEU A 186 -1.40 -10.06 6.01
N PHE A 187 -1.58 -9.31 7.09
CA PHE A 187 -1.37 -9.78 8.46
C PHE A 187 -2.38 -10.87 8.83
N LEU A 188 -3.65 -10.69 8.44
CA LEU A 188 -4.69 -11.70 8.62
C LEU A 188 -4.36 -12.98 7.85
N PHE A 189 -3.91 -12.87 6.60
CA PHE A 189 -3.61 -14.03 5.77
C PHE A 189 -2.43 -14.83 6.31
N VAL A 190 -1.36 -14.14 6.71
CA VAL A 190 -0.20 -14.76 7.35
C VAL A 190 -0.61 -15.40 8.68
N ALA A 191 -1.37 -14.70 9.52
CA ALA A 191 -1.83 -15.21 10.80
C ALA A 191 -2.65 -16.50 10.64
N LEU A 192 -3.63 -16.51 9.73
CA LEU A 192 -4.52 -17.65 9.50
C LEU A 192 -3.78 -18.86 8.89
N LEU A 193 -2.86 -18.65 7.95
CA LEU A 193 -2.08 -19.75 7.38
C LEU A 193 -1.07 -20.35 8.37
N ALA A 194 -0.44 -19.51 9.19
CA ALA A 194 0.65 -19.94 10.05
C ALA A 194 0.20 -20.46 11.43
N CYS A 195 -0.95 -20.02 11.95
CA CYS A 195 -1.36 -20.23 13.34
C CYS A 195 -1.48 -21.69 13.80
N ASP A 196 -1.76 -22.62 12.89
CA ASP A 196 -1.98 -24.05 13.19
C ASP A 196 -0.90 -24.96 12.57
N SER A 197 0.13 -24.36 11.97
CA SER A 197 1.13 -25.04 11.15
C SER A 197 1.96 -26.06 11.93
N PHE A 198 2.24 -25.81 13.23
CA PHE A 198 3.01 -26.72 14.09
C PHE A 198 2.17 -27.41 15.16
N SER A 199 1.23 -26.70 15.78
CA SER A 199 0.39 -27.22 16.87
C SER A 199 -0.36 -28.50 16.49
N ARG A 200 -1.04 -28.54 15.33
CA ARG A 200 -1.74 -29.75 14.86
C ARG A 200 -0.82 -30.87 14.42
N ASP A 201 0.36 -30.54 13.93
CA ASP A 201 1.25 -31.54 13.38
C ASP A 201 1.90 -32.41 14.47
N GLN A 202 2.19 -31.78 15.61
CA GLN A 202 2.57 -32.51 16.82
C GLN A 202 1.42 -33.39 17.33
N LEU A 203 0.17 -32.90 17.32
CA LEU A 203 -0.98 -33.68 17.80
C LEU A 203 -1.32 -34.88 16.90
N LYS A 204 -1.27 -34.72 15.56
CA LYS A 204 -1.75 -35.73 14.62
C LYS A 204 -0.68 -36.70 14.12
N ASN A 205 0.57 -36.25 14.04
CA ASN A 205 1.65 -37.01 13.41
C ASN A 205 2.86 -37.20 14.34
N TRP A 206 2.63 -37.17 15.67
CA TRP A 206 3.67 -37.25 16.70
C TRP A 206 4.72 -38.34 16.44
N SER A 207 4.27 -39.55 16.10
CA SER A 207 5.12 -40.73 15.88
C SER A 207 6.04 -40.61 14.66
N ILE A 208 5.63 -39.84 13.63
CA ILE A 208 6.39 -39.63 12.40
C ILE A 208 7.31 -38.42 12.54
N THR A 209 6.85 -37.36 13.21
CA THR A 209 7.61 -36.11 13.37
C THR A 209 8.78 -36.25 14.35
N HIS A 210 8.67 -37.10 15.38
CA HIS A 210 9.77 -37.42 16.29
C HIS A 210 10.69 -38.53 15.80
N GLY A 211 10.23 -39.37 14.86
CA GLY A 211 11.02 -40.48 14.30
C GLY A 211 11.99 -40.07 13.17
N LEU A 212 11.87 -38.85 12.66
CA LEU A 212 12.73 -38.33 11.59
C LEU A 212 13.89 -37.52 12.19
N PRO A 213 15.16 -37.85 11.90
CA PRO A 213 16.33 -37.15 12.42
C PRO A 213 16.56 -35.83 11.67
N VAL A 214 15.60 -34.91 11.76
CA VAL A 214 15.70 -33.58 11.14
C VAL A 214 15.56 -32.53 12.22
N HIS A 215 16.59 -31.70 12.38
CA HIS A 215 16.59 -30.57 13.30
C HIS A 215 15.37 -29.67 13.11
N TRP A 216 14.73 -29.29 14.22
CA TRP A 216 13.52 -28.45 14.25
C TRP A 216 13.69 -27.14 13.47
N LYS A 217 14.86 -26.50 13.57
CA LYS A 217 15.21 -25.30 12.82
C LYS A 217 15.01 -25.44 11.31
N LYS A 218 15.40 -26.59 10.75
CA LYS A 218 15.26 -26.87 9.32
C LYS A 218 13.80 -27.10 8.93
N GLN A 219 13.02 -27.73 9.81
CA GLN A 219 11.59 -27.95 9.56
C GLN A 219 10.81 -26.64 9.61
N TRP A 220 11.09 -25.78 10.59
CA TRP A 220 10.50 -24.44 10.72
C TRP A 220 10.76 -23.59 9.48
N ARG A 221 12.03 -23.35 9.12
CA ARG A 221 12.40 -22.58 7.92
C ARG A 221 11.72 -23.08 6.65
N LEU A 222 11.74 -24.40 6.44
CA LEU A 222 11.15 -25.01 5.26
C LEU A 222 9.64 -24.80 5.23
N ARG A 223 8.95 -25.00 6.36
CA ARG A 223 7.49 -24.83 6.44
C ARG A 223 7.07 -23.38 6.24
N SER A 224 7.77 -22.43 6.86
CA SER A 224 7.51 -21.00 6.67
C SER A 224 7.69 -20.61 5.20
N LEU A 225 8.77 -21.08 4.55
CA LEU A 225 9.01 -20.82 3.12
C LEU A 225 7.91 -21.44 2.24
N GLN A 226 7.49 -22.67 2.52
CA GLN A 226 6.45 -23.35 1.73
C GLN A 226 5.09 -22.66 1.85
N LEU A 227 4.67 -22.28 3.06
CA LEU A 227 3.43 -21.53 3.28
C LEU A 227 3.48 -20.15 2.62
N TRP A 228 4.62 -19.47 2.73
CA TRP A 228 4.85 -18.18 2.07
C TRP A 228 4.74 -18.27 0.55
N LEU A 229 5.37 -19.29 -0.07
CA LEU A 229 5.28 -19.53 -1.52
C LEU A 229 3.85 -19.81 -1.97
N LEU A 230 3.11 -20.64 -1.22
CA LEU A 230 1.74 -20.98 -1.56
C LEU A 230 0.80 -19.79 -1.41
N MET A 231 0.97 -18.99 -0.36
CA MET A 231 0.22 -17.75 -0.15
C MET A 231 0.42 -16.81 -1.33
N TRP A 232 1.66 -16.53 -1.72
CA TRP A 232 1.97 -15.64 -2.84
C TRP A 232 1.49 -16.20 -4.19
N ALA A 233 1.61 -17.51 -4.42
CA ALA A 233 1.06 -18.12 -5.62
C ALA A 233 -0.46 -17.92 -5.72
N ALA A 234 -1.20 -18.13 -4.63
CA ALA A 234 -2.65 -17.92 -4.60
C ALA A 234 -3.02 -16.44 -4.76
N SER A 235 -2.34 -15.53 -4.05
CA SER A 235 -2.59 -14.09 -4.13
C SER A 235 -2.29 -13.54 -5.51
N LEU A 236 -1.12 -13.83 -6.10
CA LEU A 236 -0.75 -13.34 -7.44
C LEU A 236 -1.69 -13.87 -8.52
N LEU A 237 -2.14 -15.12 -8.43
CA LEU A 237 -3.15 -15.67 -9.34
C LEU A 237 -4.49 -14.95 -9.16
N GLY A 238 -4.86 -14.59 -7.93
CA GLY A 238 -6.05 -13.80 -7.63
C GLY A 238 -5.98 -12.41 -8.24
N LEU A 239 -4.90 -11.67 -7.96
CA LEU A 239 -4.63 -10.34 -8.52
C LEU A 239 -4.68 -10.36 -10.07
N ALA A 240 -4.01 -11.34 -10.69
CA ALA A 240 -4.01 -11.48 -12.15
C ALA A 240 -5.43 -11.74 -12.70
N THR A 241 -6.20 -12.58 -12.02
CA THR A 241 -7.59 -12.88 -12.42
C THR A 241 -8.48 -11.64 -12.27
N SER A 242 -8.35 -10.90 -11.16
CA SER A 242 -9.07 -9.65 -10.90
C SER A 242 -8.75 -8.58 -11.96
N TYR A 243 -7.48 -8.42 -12.30
CA TYR A 243 -7.03 -7.49 -13.35
C TYR A 243 -7.59 -7.88 -14.72
N ILE A 244 -7.56 -9.16 -15.09
CA ILE A 244 -8.14 -9.66 -16.35
C ILE A 244 -9.66 -9.40 -16.41
N ILE A 245 -10.38 -9.65 -15.32
CA ILE A 245 -11.82 -9.35 -15.23
C ILE A 245 -12.05 -7.85 -15.43
N SER A 246 -11.23 -7.01 -14.79
CA SER A 246 -11.32 -5.55 -14.92
C SER A 246 -11.08 -5.09 -16.36
N LEU A 247 -10.06 -5.63 -17.04
CA LEU A 247 -9.77 -5.34 -18.45
C LEU A 247 -10.92 -5.70 -19.41
N ILE A 248 -11.67 -6.75 -19.10
CA ILE A 248 -12.80 -7.19 -19.94
C ILE A 248 -14.03 -6.30 -19.71
N MET A 249 -14.21 -5.79 -18.49
CA MET A 249 -15.42 -5.09 -18.09
C MET A 249 -15.31 -3.56 -18.11
N GLU A 250 -14.11 -3.00 -18.01
CA GLU A 250 -13.84 -1.56 -17.84
C GLU A 250 -12.80 -1.04 -18.84
N THR A 251 -12.50 0.26 -18.76
CA THR A 251 -11.34 0.83 -19.45
C THR A 251 -10.05 0.25 -18.86
N SER A 252 -9.04 0.03 -19.71
CA SER A 252 -7.75 -0.50 -19.25
C SER A 252 -7.02 0.44 -18.29
N GLY A 253 -7.31 1.73 -18.42
CA GLY A 253 -6.51 2.82 -17.87
C GLY A 253 -5.06 2.80 -18.36
N SER A 254 -4.19 3.57 -17.71
CA SER A 254 -2.77 3.65 -18.02
C SER A 254 -1.88 3.11 -16.90
N LEU A 255 -1.08 2.08 -17.20
CA LEU A 255 -0.05 1.59 -16.27
C LEU A 255 1.15 2.53 -16.13
N ILE A 256 1.26 3.54 -16.99
CA ILE A 256 2.32 4.56 -16.95
C ILE A 256 1.85 5.78 -16.14
N TYR A 257 0.57 5.83 -15.78
CA TYR A 257 0.00 6.89 -14.97
C TYR A 257 0.80 7.07 -13.66
N PRO A 258 1.14 8.31 -13.28
CA PRO A 258 2.01 8.54 -12.14
C PRO A 258 1.28 8.33 -10.81
N ILE A 259 1.98 7.71 -9.88
CA ILE A 259 1.68 7.66 -8.46
C ILE A 259 2.81 8.40 -7.76
N MET A 260 2.44 9.29 -6.84
CA MET A 260 3.40 10.07 -6.08
C MET A 260 3.93 9.27 -4.91
N ILE A 261 5.25 9.14 -4.85
CA ILE A 261 5.95 8.58 -3.70
C ILE A 261 6.85 9.62 -3.05
N ASN A 262 7.01 9.50 -1.74
CA ASN A 262 7.88 10.34 -0.94
C ASN A 262 9.32 9.85 -1.10
N TRP A 263 10.18 10.75 -1.60
CA TRP A 263 11.59 10.45 -1.85
C TRP A 263 12.48 11.60 -1.38
N GLN A 264 13.33 11.32 -0.38
CA GLN A 264 14.39 12.23 0.08
C GLN A 264 13.94 13.67 0.37
N GLY A 265 12.73 13.85 0.92
CA GLY A 265 12.20 15.18 1.27
C GLY A 265 11.50 15.91 0.12
N GLY A 266 11.18 15.21 -0.98
CA GLY A 266 10.29 15.69 -2.04
C GLY A 266 9.43 14.56 -2.60
N TYR A 267 8.72 14.85 -3.70
CA TYR A 267 7.83 13.91 -4.38
C TYR A 267 8.47 13.41 -5.68
N LEU A 268 8.47 12.09 -5.85
CA LEU A 268 8.92 11.44 -7.07
C LEU A 268 7.73 10.76 -7.75
N PRO A 269 7.34 11.19 -8.97
CA PRO A 269 6.35 10.46 -9.76
C PRO A 269 6.94 9.14 -10.24
N ILE A 270 6.26 8.04 -9.94
CA ILE A 270 6.58 6.73 -10.52
C ILE A 270 5.34 6.16 -11.23
N PRO A 271 5.50 5.44 -12.35
CA PRO A 271 4.38 4.83 -13.03
C PRO A 271 3.75 3.71 -12.19
N VAL A 272 2.43 3.48 -12.36
CA VAL A 272 1.66 2.43 -11.66
C VAL A 272 2.37 1.07 -11.63
N TRP A 273 2.91 0.60 -12.77
CA TRP A 273 3.56 -0.70 -12.80
C TRP A 273 4.79 -0.78 -11.87
N GLN A 274 5.56 0.31 -11.73
CA GLN A 274 6.70 0.37 -10.81
C GLN A 274 6.23 0.35 -9.38
N TYR A 275 5.20 1.16 -9.06
CA TYR A 275 4.59 1.18 -7.73
C TYR A 275 4.11 -0.21 -7.33
N VAL A 276 3.32 -0.88 -8.18
CA VAL A 276 2.81 -2.23 -7.93
C VAL A 276 3.96 -3.21 -7.70
N CYS A 277 4.96 -3.26 -8.57
CA CYS A 277 6.10 -4.16 -8.38
C CYS A 277 6.84 -3.90 -7.06
N LEU A 278 7.04 -2.64 -6.70
CA LEU A 278 7.76 -2.23 -5.51
C LEU A 278 6.97 -2.56 -4.23
N ALA A 279 5.68 -2.24 -4.20
CA ALA A 279 4.76 -2.57 -3.11
C ALA A 279 4.65 -4.08 -2.91
N LEU A 280 4.50 -4.86 -3.99
CA LEU A 280 4.48 -6.34 -3.93
C LEU A 280 5.80 -6.90 -3.40
N ALA A 281 6.95 -6.39 -3.85
CA ALA A 281 8.25 -6.82 -3.38
C ALA A 281 8.45 -6.53 -1.88
N PHE A 282 8.00 -5.35 -1.43
CA PHE A 282 8.06 -4.96 -0.03
C PHE A 282 7.13 -5.84 0.83
N ALA A 283 5.90 -6.06 0.37
CA ALA A 283 4.95 -6.96 1.01
C ALA A 283 5.48 -8.39 1.09
N MET A 284 6.16 -8.89 0.06
CA MET A 284 6.83 -10.18 0.06
C MET A 284 7.87 -10.29 1.19
N MET A 285 8.66 -9.23 1.42
CA MET A 285 9.63 -9.18 2.52
C MET A 285 8.94 -9.16 3.89
N VAL A 286 7.99 -8.24 4.10
CA VAL A 286 7.24 -8.11 5.36
C VAL A 286 6.51 -9.41 5.68
N SER A 287 5.81 -9.99 4.71
CA SER A 287 5.06 -11.22 4.89
C SER A 287 5.96 -12.41 5.19
N PHE A 288 7.19 -12.45 4.68
CA PHE A 288 8.15 -13.49 5.01
C PHE A 288 8.59 -13.41 6.48
N VAL A 289 8.89 -12.21 6.96
CA VAL A 289 9.18 -11.94 8.38
C VAL A 289 8.02 -12.39 9.26
N LEU A 290 6.80 -11.95 8.92
CA LEU A 290 5.59 -12.32 9.65
C LEU A 290 5.35 -13.83 9.61
N MET A 291 5.59 -14.50 8.48
CA MET A 291 5.41 -15.94 8.35
C MET A 291 6.39 -16.72 9.23
N LEU A 292 7.67 -16.32 9.25
CA LEU A 292 8.68 -16.89 10.15
C LEU A 292 8.25 -16.73 11.61
N LEU A 293 7.86 -15.51 11.99
CA LEU A 293 7.40 -15.20 13.34
C LEU A 293 6.16 -16.00 13.71
N ALA A 294 5.12 -16.00 12.88
CA ALA A 294 3.84 -16.65 13.15
C ALA A 294 3.97 -18.17 13.26
N THR A 295 4.73 -18.79 12.36
CA THR A 295 5.00 -20.24 12.43
C THR A 295 5.84 -20.61 13.66
N GLY A 296 6.77 -19.75 14.07
CA GLY A 296 7.55 -19.94 15.28
C GLY A 296 6.74 -19.72 16.57
N LEU A 297 5.89 -18.69 16.62
CA LEU A 297 4.98 -18.42 17.74
C LEU A 297 3.91 -19.51 17.89
N SER A 298 3.37 -20.03 16.78
CA SER A 298 2.47 -21.19 16.78
C SER A 298 3.09 -22.38 17.52
N TRP A 299 4.40 -22.56 17.35
CA TRP A 299 5.15 -23.60 18.04
C TRP A 299 5.28 -23.32 19.56
N ILE A 300 5.60 -22.07 19.94
CA ILE A 300 5.80 -21.67 21.35
C ILE A 300 4.48 -21.68 22.13
N PHE A 301 3.46 -20.97 21.62
CA PHE A 301 2.20 -20.78 22.34
C PHE A 301 1.33 -22.03 22.37
N ARG A 302 1.52 -22.95 21.41
CA ARG A 302 0.64 -24.12 21.19
C ARG A 302 -0.85 -23.75 21.09
N THR A 303 -1.13 -22.47 20.82
CA THR A 303 -2.46 -21.88 20.84
C THR A 303 -2.64 -21.05 19.59
N ILE A 304 -3.64 -21.43 18.80
CA ILE A 304 -3.97 -20.80 17.52
C ILE A 304 -4.38 -19.34 17.74
N TYR A 305 -5.28 -19.09 18.69
CA TYR A 305 -5.83 -17.76 18.96
C TYR A 305 -4.77 -16.73 19.35
N LEU A 306 -3.86 -17.10 20.26
CA LEU A 306 -2.81 -16.19 20.72
C LEU A 306 -1.84 -15.84 19.59
N THR A 307 -1.55 -16.79 18.69
CA THR A 307 -0.72 -16.54 17.51
C THR A 307 -1.40 -15.54 16.57
N ILE A 308 -2.69 -15.71 16.30
CA ILE A 308 -3.45 -14.79 15.44
C ILE A 308 -3.48 -13.39 16.04
N VAL A 309 -3.87 -13.28 17.31
CA VAL A 309 -3.95 -11.99 18.01
C VAL A 309 -2.60 -11.29 18.02
N THR A 310 -1.51 -12.01 18.27
CA THR A 310 -0.17 -11.40 18.29
C THR A 310 0.22 -10.85 16.92
N ILE A 311 0.03 -11.62 15.85
CA ILE A 311 0.41 -11.17 14.50
C ILE A 311 -0.46 -10.00 14.05
N VAL A 312 -1.76 -10.03 14.30
CA VAL A 312 -2.66 -8.92 13.97
C VAL A 312 -2.33 -7.68 14.80
N ALA A 313 -1.98 -7.84 16.08
CA ALA A 313 -1.56 -6.72 16.93
C ALA A 313 -0.31 -6.00 16.40
N LEU A 314 0.61 -6.71 15.71
CA LEU A 314 1.78 -6.07 15.09
C LEU A 314 1.40 -5.04 14.02
N PHE A 315 0.29 -5.25 13.31
CA PHE A 315 -0.20 -4.28 12.33
C PHE A 315 -0.50 -2.92 12.98
N PHE A 316 -0.98 -2.90 14.23
CA PHE A 316 -1.35 -1.67 14.93
C PHE A 316 -0.18 -1.00 15.67
N LEU A 317 1.00 -1.63 15.71
CA LEU A 317 2.19 -1.02 16.34
C LEU A 317 2.62 0.33 15.74
N PRO A 318 2.55 0.56 14.41
CA PRO A 318 2.92 1.83 13.81
C PRO A 318 2.12 3.00 14.40
N SER A 319 0.83 2.77 14.63
CA SER A 319 -0.09 3.75 15.21
C SER A 319 0.26 4.15 16.65
N LEU A 320 1.07 3.37 17.37
CA LEU A 320 1.55 3.80 18.69
C LEU A 320 2.57 4.94 18.59
N TRP A 321 3.26 5.06 17.45
CA TRP A 321 4.29 6.09 17.25
C TRP A 321 3.73 7.46 16.88
N THR A 322 2.42 7.56 16.65
CA THR A 322 1.74 8.86 16.51
C THR A 322 1.57 9.52 17.88
N VAL A 323 1.51 8.73 18.96
CA VAL A 323 1.38 9.22 20.34
C VAL A 323 2.74 9.36 21.02
N ILE A 324 3.68 8.46 20.71
CA ILE A 324 5.02 8.40 21.31
C ILE A 324 6.04 8.55 20.19
N GLN A 325 6.93 9.54 20.28
CA GLN A 325 7.95 9.71 19.24
C GLN A 325 8.82 8.44 19.11
N PRO A 326 9.04 7.93 17.88
CA PRO A 326 9.89 6.78 17.67
C PRO A 326 11.34 7.11 18.02
N LEU A 327 12.05 6.14 18.61
CA LEU A 327 13.45 6.32 18.99
C LEU A 327 14.35 6.54 17.77
N SER A 328 13.97 5.98 16.62
CA SER A 328 14.73 6.07 15.38
C SER A 328 13.89 5.66 14.17
N SER A 329 14.21 6.22 13.01
CA SER A 329 13.72 5.79 11.69
C SER A 329 14.01 4.32 11.33
N TRP A 330 14.88 3.64 12.08
CA TRP A 330 15.23 2.22 11.88
C TRP A 330 14.31 1.25 12.64
N GLN A 331 13.32 1.75 13.37
CA GLN A 331 12.37 0.91 14.10
C GLN A 331 11.55 0.03 13.14
N PRO A 332 11.55 -1.31 13.32
CA PRO A 332 10.92 -2.19 12.35
C PRO A 332 9.41 -2.05 12.22
N SER A 333 8.73 -1.67 13.30
CA SER A 333 7.29 -1.42 13.27
C SER A 333 6.92 -0.35 12.25
N LEU A 334 7.71 0.70 12.06
CA LEU A 334 7.41 1.77 11.08
C LEU A 334 7.35 1.26 9.62
N TYR A 335 7.83 0.04 9.36
CA TYR A 335 7.82 -0.55 8.01
C TYR A 335 6.73 -1.62 7.84
N PHE A 336 5.82 -1.76 8.81
CA PHE A 336 4.67 -2.68 8.71
C PHE A 336 3.48 -2.06 7.97
N HIS A 337 3.34 -0.75 7.99
CA HIS A 337 2.41 -0.02 7.12
C HIS A 337 3.12 0.33 5.82
N ILE A 338 2.99 -0.55 4.84
CA ILE A 338 3.76 -0.48 3.59
C ILE A 338 3.36 0.75 2.76
N GLU A 339 2.07 1.06 2.69
CA GLU A 339 1.55 2.24 1.99
C GLU A 339 2.12 3.54 2.59
N ASP A 340 2.07 3.69 3.92
CA ASP A 340 2.60 4.88 4.62
C ASP A 340 4.10 5.11 4.36
N VAL A 341 4.88 4.04 4.17
CA VAL A 341 6.31 4.15 3.82
C VAL A 341 6.50 4.81 2.45
N PHE A 342 5.53 4.67 1.54
CA PHE A 342 5.57 5.24 0.20
C PHE A 342 4.96 6.63 0.11
N THR A 343 3.81 6.88 0.74
CA THR A 343 2.99 8.05 0.44
C THR A 343 2.86 9.02 1.62
N SER A 344 3.15 8.60 2.85
CA SER A 344 2.87 9.42 4.04
C SER A 344 3.97 10.44 4.31
N ASP A 345 3.57 11.72 4.38
CA ASP A 345 4.47 12.82 4.72
C ASP A 345 4.95 12.73 6.17
N THR A 346 4.10 12.24 7.07
CA THR A 346 4.46 12.03 8.48
C THR A 346 5.59 11.01 8.64
N PHE A 347 5.57 9.92 7.88
CA PHE A 347 6.63 8.90 7.92
C PHE A 347 7.92 9.43 7.27
N ALA A 348 7.78 10.19 6.18
CA ALA A 348 8.93 10.86 5.56
C ALA A 348 9.62 11.83 6.53
N GLN A 349 8.86 12.62 7.31
CA GLN A 349 9.39 13.52 8.35
C GLN A 349 10.11 12.76 9.47
N LEU A 350 9.65 11.56 9.83
CA LEU A 350 10.34 10.67 10.77
C LEU A 350 11.62 10.05 10.20
N GLY A 351 11.98 10.37 8.95
CA GLY A 351 13.14 9.84 8.24
C GLY A 351 12.97 8.39 7.79
N VAL A 352 11.75 7.86 7.78
CA VAL A 352 11.41 6.58 7.15
C VAL A 352 11.63 6.72 5.66
N ASN A 353 12.25 5.72 5.04
CA ASN A 353 12.58 5.76 3.63
C ASN A 353 12.53 4.36 3.03
N ILE A 354 12.11 4.28 1.77
CA ILE A 354 11.94 3.06 1.00
C ILE A 354 13.20 2.17 1.05
N TRP A 355 14.40 2.76 0.91
CA TRP A 355 15.65 1.98 0.87
C TRP A 355 16.02 1.36 2.24
N LYS A 356 15.58 1.95 3.35
CA LYS A 356 15.84 1.42 4.70
C LYS A 356 15.02 0.18 4.98
N GLY A 357 13.82 0.07 4.41
CA GLY A 357 12.90 -1.02 4.66
C GLY A 357 13.48 -2.41 4.41
N PRO A 358 14.09 -2.70 3.23
CA PRO A 358 14.74 -3.98 2.97
C PRO A 358 15.83 -4.32 4.00
N ILE A 359 16.63 -3.34 4.42
CA ILE A 359 17.70 -3.55 5.41
C ILE A 359 17.10 -3.90 6.78
N VAL A 360 16.06 -3.17 7.18
CA VAL A 360 15.32 -3.42 8.42
C VAL A 360 14.68 -4.81 8.41
N MET A 361 14.08 -5.23 7.30
CA MET A 361 13.49 -6.56 7.16
C MET A 361 14.54 -7.68 7.22
N ILE A 362 15.70 -7.51 6.56
CA ILE A 362 16.82 -8.45 6.67
C ILE A 362 17.31 -8.54 8.11
N GLY A 363 17.46 -7.39 8.79
CA GLY A 363 17.80 -7.32 10.21
C GLY A 363 16.80 -8.08 11.08
N LEU A 364 15.49 -7.91 10.84
CA LEU A 364 14.44 -8.65 11.53
C LEU A 364 14.53 -10.16 11.28
N VAL A 365 14.80 -10.61 10.05
CA VAL A 365 15.00 -12.03 9.75
C VAL A 365 16.14 -12.59 10.59
N VAL A 366 17.28 -11.89 10.66
CA VAL A 366 18.43 -12.31 11.46
C VAL A 366 18.08 -12.37 12.96
N ILE A 367 17.39 -11.36 13.48
CA ILE A 367 16.95 -11.32 14.89
C ILE A 367 16.02 -12.49 15.20
N ILE A 368 15.00 -12.72 14.37
CA ILE A 368 14.04 -13.83 14.52
C ILE A 368 14.78 -15.17 14.47
N GLU A 369 15.67 -15.36 13.50
CA GLU A 369 16.49 -16.56 13.37
C GLU A 369 17.37 -16.82 14.60
N LEU A 370 17.94 -15.77 15.20
CA LEU A 370 18.74 -15.88 16.42
C LEU A 370 17.87 -16.25 17.62
N ILE A 371 16.74 -15.57 17.81
CA ILE A 371 15.79 -15.87 18.89
C ILE A 371 15.32 -17.32 18.80
N PHE A 372 14.84 -17.74 17.63
CA PHE A 372 14.36 -19.11 17.46
C PHE A 372 15.48 -20.14 17.48
N HIS A 373 16.71 -19.80 17.12
CA HIS A 373 17.86 -20.68 17.32
C HIS A 373 18.08 -20.99 18.81
N VAL A 374 18.10 -19.96 19.66
CA VAL A 374 18.23 -20.13 21.11
C VAL A 374 17.07 -20.95 21.67
N VAL A 375 15.84 -20.65 21.24
CA VAL A 375 14.65 -21.40 21.67
C VAL A 375 14.79 -22.87 21.28
N PHE A 376 15.06 -23.18 20.00
CA PHE A 376 15.16 -24.55 19.50
C PHE A 376 16.31 -25.37 20.11
N ASP A 377 17.41 -24.74 20.49
CA ASP A 377 18.55 -25.44 21.10
C ASP A 377 18.28 -25.80 22.57
N HIS A 378 17.47 -25.02 23.29
CA HIS A 378 17.07 -25.34 24.67
C HIS A 378 16.04 -26.48 24.75
N ILE A 379 15.48 -26.88 23.61
CA ILE A 379 14.51 -27.97 23.54
C ILE A 379 15.27 -29.24 23.20
N GLN A 380 15.34 -30.18 24.15
CA GLN A 380 15.93 -31.48 23.91
C GLN A 380 15.23 -32.16 22.73
N THR A 381 15.88 -32.20 21.57
CA THR A 381 15.56 -33.18 20.54
C THR A 381 15.85 -34.53 21.15
N GLN A 382 14.84 -35.19 21.73
CA GLN A 382 14.93 -36.61 22.04
C GLN A 382 15.06 -37.34 20.71
N THR A 383 16.29 -37.46 20.21
CA THR A 383 16.67 -38.52 19.30
C THR A 383 16.55 -39.81 20.11
N LEU A 384 15.33 -40.29 20.31
CA LEU A 384 15.07 -41.63 20.78
C LEU A 384 15.67 -42.53 19.71
N GLY A 385 16.91 -42.96 19.96
CA GLY A 385 17.52 -44.06 19.26
C GLY A 385 16.59 -45.25 19.44
N LEU A 386 15.74 -45.49 18.44
CA LEU A 386 15.02 -46.74 18.29
C LEU A 386 16.08 -47.83 18.14
N LYS A 387 16.56 -48.37 19.26
CA LYS A 387 17.26 -49.64 19.29
C LYS A 387 16.28 -50.65 18.70
N ARG A 388 16.59 -51.10 17.50
CA ARG A 388 15.94 -52.22 16.82
C ARG A 388 15.79 -53.33 17.86
N ARG A 389 14.55 -53.72 18.19
CA ARG A 389 14.32 -54.93 19.01
C ARG A 389 14.99 -56.08 18.27
N THR A 390 16.12 -56.55 18.77
CA THR A 390 16.62 -57.88 18.44
C THR A 390 15.66 -58.85 19.12
N SER A 391 14.86 -59.54 18.33
CA SER A 391 14.13 -60.71 18.78
C SER A 391 15.14 -61.72 19.33
N GLN A 392 15.04 -62.00 20.63
CA GLN A 392 15.56 -63.25 21.18
C GLN A 392 14.50 -64.33 21.03
#